data_AF-A0A8T5KJV7-F1
#
_entry.id   AF-A0A8T5KJV7-F1
#
_cell.length_a   1.000
_cell.length_b   1.000
_cell.length_c   1.000
_cell.angle_alpha   90.00
_cell.angle_beta   90.00
_cell.angle_gamma   90.00
#
_symmetry.space_group_name_H-M   'P 1'
#
loop_
_entity.id
_entity.type
_entity.pdbx_description
1 polymer ?
#
loop_
_entity_poly.entity_id
_entity_poly.type
_entity_poly.pdbx_seq_one_letter_code
_entity_poly.pdbx_strand_id
1 'polypeptide(L)' 'MNITAVGHISIDTLITESGQFEQLGGPPSFMSAVSDVIASKVGVVTRFGPDFPEVFRELFRERGIDLAPWTCES' A
#
# COMPACT_ATOMS: atom_id res chain seq x y z
N MET A 1 -11.38 15.77 -5.16
CA MET A 1 -9.94 16.10 -5.31
C MET A 1 -9.19 14.79 -5.50
N ASN A 2 -8.21 14.75 -6.40
CA ASN A 2 -7.43 13.54 -6.68
C ASN A 2 -6.03 13.68 -6.08
N ILE A 3 -5.58 12.67 -5.36
CA ILE A 3 -4.26 12.65 -4.71
C ILE A 3 -3.46 11.46 -5.25
N THR A 4 -2.21 11.70 -5.60
CA THR A 4 -1.28 10.64 -5.99
C THR A 4 -0.10 10.62 -5.03
N ALA A 5 0.12 9.48 -4.37
CA ALA A 5 1.28 9.24 -3.52
C ALA A 5 2.36 8.51 -4.32
N VAL A 6 3.61 8.96 -4.17
CA VAL A 6 4.78 8.25 -4.71
C VAL A 6 5.66 7.84 -3.54
N GLY A 7 6.01 6.55 -3.45
CA GLY A 7 6.84 6.04 -2.37
C GLY A 7 7.00 4.53 -2.40
N HIS A 8 7.66 3.98 -1.38
CA HIS A 8 7.78 2.54 -1.20
C HIS A 8 6.64 1.99 -0.34
N ILE A 9 6.25 0.76 -0.62
CA ILE A 9 5.43 -0.06 0.28
C ILE A 9 6.36 -1.04 0.97
N SER A 10 6.17 -1.24 2.27
CA SER A 10 6.88 -2.24 3.07
C SER A 10 5.89 -3.23 3.68
N ILE A 11 6.40 -4.40 4.09
CA ILE A 11 5.70 -5.30 5.00
C ILE A 11 6.43 -5.14 6.33
N ASP A 12 5.74 -4.56 7.31
CA ASP A 12 6.28 -4.30 8.63
C ASP A 12 5.85 -5.41 9.58
N THR A 13 6.80 -5.92 10.35
CA THR A 13 6.52 -6.86 11.44
C THR A 13 6.36 -6.09 12.75
N LEU A 14 5.15 -6.07 13.31
CA LEU A 14 4.91 -5.49 14.62
C LEU A 14 5.06 -6.58 15.69
N ILE A 15 5.89 -6.27 16.68
CA ILE A 15 6.12 -7.12 17.84
C ILE A 15 5.55 -6.39 19.06
N THR A 16 4.62 -7.03 19.73
CA THR A 16 3.93 -6.52 20.92
C THR A 16 3.98 -7.58 22.02
N GLU A 17 3.66 -7.21 23.26
CA GLU A 17 3.52 -8.19 24.34
C GLU A 17 2.44 -9.26 24.03
N SER A 18 1.43 -8.89 23.22
CA SER A 18 0.37 -9.77 22.76
C SER A 18 0.75 -10.70 21.59
N GLY A 19 1.96 -10.56 21.03
CA GLY A 19 2.43 -11.39 19.92
C GLY A 19 3.00 -10.60 18.74
N GLN A 20 3.18 -11.31 17.62
CA GLN A 20 3.77 -10.81 16.39
C GLN A 20 2.78 -10.90 15.24
N PHE A 21 2.65 -9.83 14.45
CA PHE A 21 1.84 -9.81 13.24
C PHE A 21 2.50 -8.96 12.15
N GLU A 22 2.20 -9.28 10.90
CA GLU A 22 2.66 -8.54 9.73
C GLU A 22 1.56 -7.58 9.25
N GLN A 23 1.97 -6.38 8.81
CA GLN A 23 1.06 -5.40 8.23
C GLN A 23 1.71 -4.66 7.07
N LEU A 24 0.89 -3.98 6.27
CA LEU A 24 1.40 -3.03 5.29
C LEU A 24 1.95 -1.78 5.95
N GLY A 25 3.18 -1.45 5.58
CA GLY A 25 3.90 -0.25 5.96
C GLY A 25 4.21 0.66 4.77
N GLY A 26 4.96 1.71 5.05
CA GLY A 26 5.33 2.73 4.07
C GLY A 26 4.31 3.88 3.97
N PRO A 27 4.76 5.11 3.66
CA PRO A 27 3.88 6.29 3.62
C PRO A 27 2.64 6.15 2.71
N PRO A 28 2.73 5.53 1.52
CA PRO A 28 1.56 5.35 0.66
C PRO A 28 0.48 4.45 1.28
N SER A 29 0.86 3.43 2.05
CA SER A 29 -0.09 2.51 2.70
C SER A 29 -0.98 3.23 3.71
N PHE A 30 -0.43 4.15 4.51
CA PHE A 30 -1.23 4.94 5.45
C PHE A 30 -2.10 5.99 4.74
N MET A 31 -1.58 6.63 3.69
CA MET A 31 -2.37 7.57 2.89
C MET A 31 -3.58 6.87 2.25
N SER A 32 -3.39 5.62 1.84
CA SER A 32 -4.44 4.78 1.28
C SER A 32 -5.53 4.42 2.31
N ALA A 33 -5.21 4.35 3.60
CA ALA A 33 -6.17 4.04 4.65
C ALA A 33 -7.09 5.22 5.00
N VAL A 34 -6.68 6.45 4.72
CA VAL A 34 -7.47 7.67 4.97
C VAL A 34 -8.06 8.27 3.70
N SER A 35 -7.90 7.60 2.55
CA SER A 35 -8.29 8.08 1.22
C SER A 35 -9.73 8.56 1.17
N ASP A 36 -10.64 7.77 1.77
CA ASP A 36 -12.08 8.00 1.73
C ASP A 36 -12.51 9.27 2.48
N VAL A 37 -11.65 9.75 3.39
CA VAL A 37 -11.89 10.95 4.19
C VAL A 37 -11.35 12.20 3.47
N ILE A 38 -10.27 12.08 2.70
CA ILE A 38 -9.51 13.23 2.20
C ILE A 38 -9.60 13.45 0.68
N ALA A 39 -10.05 12.45 -0.09
CA ALA A 39 -10.05 12.50 -1.54
C ALA A 39 -11.18 11.70 -2.17
N SER A 40 -11.59 12.11 -3.37
CA SER A 40 -12.52 11.34 -4.20
C SER A 40 -11.83 10.18 -4.93
N LYS A 41 -10.50 10.24 -5.03
CA LYS A 41 -9.66 9.22 -5.66
C LYS A 41 -8.22 9.32 -5.15
N VAL A 42 -7.63 8.19 -4.75
CA VAL A 42 -6.22 8.06 -4.36
C VAL A 42 -5.52 7.05 -5.26
N GLY A 43 -4.41 7.47 -5.87
CA GLY A 43 -3.51 6.58 -6.61
C GLY A 43 -2.20 6.40 -5.86
N VAL A 44 -1.62 5.20 -5.94
CA VAL A 44 -0.30 4.92 -5.37
C VAL A 44 0.65 4.47 -6.49
N VAL A 45 1.75 5.19 -6.62
CA VAL A 45 2.88 4.83 -7.48
C VAL A 45 3.98 4.29 -6.60
N THR A 46 4.25 3.00 -6.74
CA THR A 46 5.26 2.30 -5.94
C THR A 46 5.92 1.19 -6.75
N ARG A 47 7.10 0.77 -6.31
CA ARG A 47 7.79 -0.41 -6.84
C ARG A 47 7.63 -1.53 -5.84
N PHE A 48 7.07 -2.65 -6.30
CA PHE A 48 7.04 -3.90 -5.57
C PHE A 48 7.84 -4.96 -6.33
N GLY A 49 8.46 -5.88 -5.59
CA GLY A 49 9.12 -7.04 -6.17
C GLY A 49 8.11 -8.07 -6.71
N PRO A 50 8.58 -9.04 -7.51
CA PRO A 50 7.75 -10.14 -8.00
C PRO A 50 7.22 -11.04 -6.87
N ASP A 51 7.87 -11.00 -5.71
CA ASP A 51 7.55 -11.71 -4.47
C ASP A 51 6.49 -11.00 -3.60
N PHE A 52 6.00 -9.83 -4.00
CA PHE A 52 5.03 -9.09 -3.21
C PHE A 52 3.70 -9.86 -3.07
N PRO A 53 3.23 -10.15 -1.85
CA PRO A 53 2.07 -11.00 -1.63
C PRO A 53 0.79 -10.46 -2.27
N GLU A 54 0.05 -11.32 -2.97
CA GLU A 54 -1.21 -10.93 -3.64
C GLU A 54 -2.29 -10.47 -2.65
N VAL A 55 -2.31 -11.02 -1.43
CA VAL A 55 -3.24 -10.59 -0.36
C VAL A 55 -3.17 -9.08 -0.08
N PHE A 56 -1.98 -8.50 -0.18
CA PHE A 56 -1.82 -7.06 0.00
C PHE A 56 -2.24 -6.27 -1.24
N ARG A 57 -2.07 -6.82 -2.44
CA ARG A 57 -2.58 -6.20 -3.68
C ARG A 57 -4.11 -6.17 -3.71
N GLU A 58 -4.75 -7.23 -3.24
CA GLU A 58 -6.21 -7.29 -3.08
C GLU A 58 -6.71 -6.22 -2.10
N LEU A 59 -6.03 -6.04 -0.97
CA LEU A 59 -6.37 -5.01 0.01
C LEU A 59 -6.35 -3.58 -0.57
N PHE A 60 -5.40 -3.28 -1.47
CA PHE A 60 -5.39 -1.98 -2.19
C PHE A 60 -6.55 -1.85 -3.18
N ARG A 61 -6.88 -2.93 -3.92
CA ARG A 61 -8.03 -2.93 -4.85
C ARG A 61 -9.36 -2.75 -4.12
N GLU A 62 -9.55 -3.44 -3.00
CA GLU A 62 -10.75 -3.33 -2.17
C GLU A 62 -10.99 -1.91 -1.65
N ARG A 63 -9.90 -1.18 -1.36
CA ARG A 63 -9.93 0.22 -0.94
C ARG A 63 -9.94 1.23 -2.09
N GLY A 64 -10.13 0.76 -3.34
CA GLY A 64 -10.22 1.64 -4.51
C GLY A 64 -8.92 2.37 -4.86
N ILE A 65 -7.77 1.87 -4.40
CA ILE A 65 -6.45 2.42 -4.73
C ILE A 65 -5.93 1.79 -6.01
N ASP A 66 -5.73 2.63 -7.02
CA ASP A 66 -5.09 2.23 -8.26
C ASP A 66 -3.58 2.02 -8.00
N LEU A 67 -3.14 0.77 -8.05
CA LEU A 67 -1.71 0.41 -8.11
C LEU A 67 -1.23 0.52 -9.55
N ALA A 68 -0.42 1.52 -9.85
CA ALA A 68 0.19 1.62 -11.17
C ALA A 68 1.27 0.53 -11.34
N PRO A 69 1.26 -0.26 -12.44
CA PRO A 69 2.25 -1.30 -12.68
C PRO A 69 3.58 -0.68 -13.12
N TRP A 70 4.41 -0.25 -12.16
CA TRP A 70 5.80 0.09 -12.42
C TRP A 70 6.70 -1.07 -12.00
N THR A 71 6.60 -2.16 -12.74
CA THR A 71 7.51 -3.31 -12.65
C THR A 71 8.77 -2.98 -13.46
N CYS A 72 9.83 -2.52 -12.80
CA CYS A 72 11.16 -2.66 -13.38
C CYS A 72 11.61 -4.10 -13.12
N GLU A 73 11.54 -4.94 -14.15
CA GLU A 73 12.31 -6.18 -14.23
C GLU A 73 13.77 -5.83 -14.00
N SER A 74 14.36 -6.37 -12.94
CA SER A 74 15.80 -6.34 -12.68
C SER A 74 16.23 -7.69 -12.16
#